data_AF-A0A5N6MSJ8-F1
#
_entry.id   AF-A0A5N6MSJ8-F1
#
_cell.length_a   1.000
_cell.length_b   1.000
_cell.length_c   1.000
_cell.angle_alpha   90.00
_cell.angle_beta   90.00
_cell.angle_gamma   90.00
#
_symmetry.space_group_name_H-M   'P 1'
#
loop_
_entity.id
_entity.type
_entity.pdbx_description
1 polymer ?
#
loop_
_entity_poly.entity_id
_entity_poly.type
_entity_poly.pdbx_seq_one_letter_code
_entity_poly.pdbx_strand_id
1 'polypeptide(L)'
;MPPLFWFGNMLVALFFAAAVWIWGAFSGGLDIEETCAARGQTYDHVYRQLNWQEPGRHFPLHNRCNADYDVVPFWVNPAVVLLVLLAATFAAFCLTQAITLRRERKQLPL
;
A
#
# COMPACT_ATOMS: atom_id res chain seq x y z
N MET A 1 23.18 15.00 -2.47
CA MET A 1 22.31 14.58 -3.60
C MET A 1 21.22 15.62 -3.80
N PRO A 2 20.87 16.01 -5.03
CA PRO A 2 19.90 17.08 -5.26
C PRO A 2 18.52 16.72 -4.66
N PRO A 3 17.72 17.68 -4.18
CA PRO A 3 16.36 17.41 -3.68
C PRO A 3 15.48 16.64 -4.67
N LEU A 4 15.69 16.86 -5.97
CA LEU A 4 14.99 16.18 -7.05
C LEU A 4 15.21 14.66 -7.05
N PHE A 5 16.37 14.18 -6.59
CA PHE A 5 16.65 12.74 -6.48
C PHE A 5 15.73 12.08 -5.45
N TRP A 6 15.57 12.69 -4.28
CA TRP A 6 14.68 12.19 -3.22
C TRP A 6 13.22 12.27 -3.64
N PHE A 7 12.83 13.36 -4.32
CA PHE A 7 11.49 13.48 -4.88
C PHE A 7 11.18 12.39 -5.91
N GLY A 8 12.12 12.11 -6.83
CA GLY A 8 11.96 11.03 -7.81
C GLY A 8 11.75 9.67 -7.15
N ASN A 9 12.60 9.32 -6.16
CA ASN A 9 12.47 8.06 -5.43
C ASN A 9 11.19 7.98 -4.58
N MET A 10 10.74 9.10 -4.01
CA MET A 10 9.43 9.19 -3.33
C MET A 10 8.29 8.82 -4.29
N LEU A 11 8.29 9.37 -5.51
CA LEU A 11 7.27 9.06 -6.51
C LEU A 11 7.32 7.61 -6.95
N VAL A 12 8.52 7.05 -7.15
CA VAL A 12 8.68 5.62 -7.49
C VAL A 12 8.15 4.73 -6.37
N ALA A 13 8.48 5.01 -5.11
CA ALA A 13 7.98 4.25 -3.97
C ALA A 13 6.45 4.32 -3.85
N LEU A 14 5.85 5.50 -4.07
CA LEU A 14 4.39 5.67 -4.08
C LEU A 14 3.72 4.93 -5.24
N PHE A 15 4.34 4.95 -6.43
CA PHE A 15 3.84 4.21 -7.58
C PHE A 15 3.78 2.71 -7.29
N PHE A 16 4.85 2.13 -6.74
CA PHE A 16 4.86 0.72 -6.36
C PHE A 16 3.89 0.43 -5.20
N ALA A 17 3.78 1.32 -4.21
CA ALA A 17 2.81 1.16 -3.13
C ALA A 17 1.38 1.09 -3.67
N ALA A 18 1.03 2.00 -4.59
CA ALA A 18 -0.25 2.03 -5.25
C ALA A 18 -0.48 0.77 -6.10
N ALA A 19 0.51 0.34 -6.88
CA ALA A 19 0.40 -0.87 -7.70
C ALA A 19 0.15 -2.13 -6.84
N VAL A 20 0.89 -2.30 -5.74
CA VAL A 20 0.71 -3.43 -4.82
C VAL A 20 -0.65 -3.36 -4.12
N TRP A 21 -1.07 -2.17 -3.69
CA TRP A 21 -2.37 -1.98 -3.05
C TRP A 21 -3.53 -2.29 -4.02
N ILE A 22 -3.47 -1.79 -5.26
CA ILE A 22 -4.45 -2.09 -6.32
C ILE A 22 -4.48 -3.59 -6.57
N TRP A 23 -3.33 -4.23 -6.74
CA TRP A 23 -3.25 -5.67 -6.96
C TRP A 23 -3.90 -6.48 -5.82
N GLY A 24 -3.65 -6.09 -4.58
CA GLY A 24 -4.30 -6.69 -3.40
C GLY A 24 -5.81 -6.47 -3.38
N ALA A 25 -6.27 -5.25 -3.66
CA ALA A 25 -7.69 -4.90 -3.69
C ALA A 25 -8.47 -5.70 -4.73
N PHE A 26 -7.85 -6.04 -5.86
CA PHE A 26 -8.47 -6.83 -6.94
C PHE A 26 -8.15 -8.33 -6.88
N SER A 27 -7.46 -8.81 -5.84
CA SER A 27 -7.04 -10.22 -5.72
C SER A 27 -8.21 -11.21 -5.55
N GLY A 28 -9.38 -10.73 -5.14
CA GLY A 28 -10.59 -11.54 -4.95
C GLY A 28 -11.48 -11.70 -6.17
N GLY A 29 -11.09 -11.17 -7.33
CA GLY A 29 -11.85 -11.29 -8.58
C GLY A 29 -13.17 -10.53 -8.60
N LEU A 30 -13.98 -10.77 -9.65
CA LEU A 30 -15.35 -10.27 -9.77
C LEU A 30 -16.32 -11.10 -8.94
N ASP A 31 -16.08 -12.41 -8.91
CA ASP A 31 -16.77 -13.36 -8.05
C ASP A 31 -15.77 -14.03 -7.12
N ILE A 32 -15.88 -13.66 -5.86
CA ILE A 32 -15.09 -14.18 -4.77
C ILE A 32 -15.42 -15.64 -4.45
N GLU A 33 -16.65 -16.10 -4.66
CA GLU A 33 -17.02 -17.49 -4.46
C GLU A 33 -16.30 -18.38 -5.48
N GLU A 34 -16.29 -17.95 -6.74
CA GLU A 34 -15.52 -18.60 -7.81
C GLU A 34 -14.01 -18.58 -7.50
N THR A 35 -13.49 -17.44 -7.04
CA THR A 35 -12.07 -17.30 -6.69
C THR A 35 -11.67 -18.22 -5.53
N CYS A 36 -12.53 -18.35 -4.51
CA CYS A 36 -12.33 -19.28 -3.40
C CYS A 36 -12.35 -20.73 -3.88
N ALA A 37 -13.32 -21.11 -4.73
CA ALA A 37 -13.41 -22.45 -5.31
C ALA A 37 -12.18 -22.77 -6.18
N ALA A 38 -11.70 -21.82 -6.98
CA ALA A 38 -10.49 -21.97 -7.79
C ALA A 38 -9.21 -22.16 -6.96
N ARG A 39 -9.20 -21.70 -5.70
CA ARG A 39 -8.12 -21.93 -4.72
C ARG A 39 -8.36 -23.16 -3.85
N GLY A 40 -9.39 -23.96 -4.13
CA GLY A 40 -9.74 -25.16 -3.38
C GLY A 40 -10.32 -24.88 -1.99
N GLN A 41 -10.83 -23.67 -1.77
CA GLN A 41 -11.39 -23.22 -0.49
C GLN A 41 -12.91 -23.15 -0.57
N THR A 42 -13.58 -23.56 0.50
CA THR A 42 -15.03 -23.40 0.62
C THR A 42 -15.35 -21.96 0.97
N TYR A 43 -16.28 -21.38 0.24
CA TYR A 43 -16.82 -20.07 0.54
C TYR A 43 -17.85 -20.16 1.67
N ASP A 44 -17.57 -19.49 2.79
CA ASP A 44 -18.44 -19.51 3.97
C ASP A 44 -19.36 -18.28 3.98
N HIS A 45 -20.60 -18.49 3.52
CA HIS A 45 -21.63 -17.46 3.49
C HIS A 45 -21.99 -16.96 4.89
N VAL A 46 -21.97 -17.82 5.91
CA VAL A 46 -22.32 -17.44 7.30
C VAL A 46 -21.23 -16.55 7.87
N TYR A 47 -19.96 -16.94 7.69
CA TYR A 47 -18.82 -16.12 8.07
C TYR A 47 -18.90 -14.75 7.40
N ARG A 48 -19.20 -14.69 6.10
CA ARG A 48 -19.25 -13.40 5.39
C ARG A 48 -20.42 -12.53 5.81
N GLN A 49 -21.58 -13.10 6.11
CA GLN A 49 -22.71 -12.34 6.63
C GLN A 49 -22.40 -11.73 8.00
N LEU A 50 -21.74 -12.49 8.88
CA LEU A 50 -21.31 -12.01 10.19
C LEU A 50 -20.18 -10.96 10.08
N ASN A 51 -19.33 -11.07 9.07
CA ASN A 51 -18.16 -10.21 8.86
C ASN A 51 -18.29 -9.31 7.62
N TRP A 52 -19.50 -8.83 7.32
CA TRP A 52 -19.80 -8.07 6.10
C TRP A 52 -18.99 -6.77 5.94
N GLN A 53 -18.41 -6.26 7.03
CA GLN A 53 -17.57 -5.06 7.04
C GLN A 53 -16.11 -5.34 6.64
N GLU A 54 -15.64 -6.58 6.70
CA GLU A 54 -14.25 -6.92 6.38
C GLU A 54 -13.84 -6.58 4.94
N PRO A 55 -14.64 -6.90 3.89
CA PRO A 55 -14.27 -6.62 2.50
C PRO A 55 -14.21 -5.12 2.15
N GLY A 56 -14.86 -4.26 2.95
CA GLY A 56 -14.90 -2.81 2.72
C GLY A 56 -13.72 -2.03 3.28
N ARG A 57 -12.81 -2.68 4.05
CA ARG A 57 -11.66 -1.99 4.64
C ARG A 57 -10.60 -1.68 3.60
N HIS A 58 -10.19 -0.41 3.54
CA HIS A 58 -9.10 0.04 2.67
C HIS A 58 -7.71 -0.44 3.13
N PHE A 59 -7.53 -0.71 4.43
CA PHE A 59 -6.31 -1.30 5.00
C PHE A 59 -6.56 -1.89 6.41
N PRO A 60 -5.92 -3.00 6.81
CA PRO A 60 -5.24 -3.95 5.94
C PRO A 60 -6.22 -4.54 4.93
N LEU A 61 -5.72 -4.85 3.73
CA LEU A 61 -6.50 -5.50 2.69
C LEU A 61 -6.76 -6.94 3.11
N HIS A 62 -8.04 -7.30 3.10
CA HIS A 62 -8.54 -8.63 3.40
C HIS A 62 -9.70 -8.95 2.48
N ASN A 63 -9.74 -10.16 1.94
CA ASN A 63 -10.90 -10.69 1.25
C ASN A 63 -10.98 -12.20 1.49
N ARG A 64 -11.59 -12.55 2.62
CA ARG A 64 -11.59 -13.91 3.15
C ARG A 64 -12.63 -14.81 2.49
N CYS A 65 -12.24 -16.06 2.26
CA CYS A 65 -13.16 -17.13 1.88
C CYS A 65 -13.89 -17.71 3.09
N ASN A 66 -13.16 -17.84 4.21
CA ASN A 66 -13.62 -18.35 5.50
C ASN A 66 -12.71 -17.77 6.60
N ALA A 67 -12.89 -18.19 7.86
CA ALA A 67 -12.13 -17.65 8.98
C ALA A 67 -10.60 -17.81 8.84
N ASP A 68 -10.15 -18.86 8.13
CA ASP A 68 -8.76 -19.30 8.08
C ASP A 68 -8.04 -18.94 6.77
N TYR A 69 -8.78 -18.59 5.72
CA TYR A 69 -8.21 -18.36 4.40
C TYR A 69 -8.57 -16.99 3.81
N ASP A 70 -7.53 -16.23 3.48
CA ASP A 70 -7.60 -14.95 2.79
C ASP A 70 -7.06 -15.08 1.36
N VAL A 71 -7.79 -14.57 0.37
CA VAL A 71 -7.31 -14.53 -1.01
C VAL A 71 -6.19 -13.51 -1.20
N VAL A 72 -6.13 -12.49 -0.34
CA VAL A 72 -5.07 -11.48 -0.32
C VAL A 72 -3.80 -12.13 0.24
N PRO A 73 -2.70 -12.18 -0.53
CA PRO A 73 -1.48 -12.81 -0.05
C PRO A 73 -0.88 -12.09 1.16
N PHE A 74 -0.31 -12.88 2.07
CA PHE A 74 0.24 -12.39 3.35
C PHE A 74 1.29 -11.27 3.21
N TRP A 75 1.98 -11.19 2.06
CA TRP A 75 3.04 -10.20 1.81
C TRP A 75 2.52 -8.83 1.35
N VAL A 76 1.27 -8.74 0.87
CA VAL A 76 0.73 -7.48 0.30
C VAL A 76 0.69 -6.38 1.34
N ASN A 77 0.09 -6.63 2.51
CA ASN A 77 -0.05 -5.64 3.56
C ASN A 77 1.32 -5.14 4.08
N PRO A 78 2.28 -6.03 4.45
CA PRO A 78 3.64 -5.61 4.79
C PRO A 78 4.33 -4.83 3.67
N ALA A 79 4.20 -5.24 2.41
CA ALA A 79 4.82 -4.55 1.29
C ALA A 79 4.29 -3.11 1.13
N VAL A 80 2.97 -2.90 1.21
CA VAL A 80 2.36 -1.57 1.18
C VAL A 80 2.90 -0.70 2.32
N VAL A 81 2.97 -1.23 3.55
CA VAL A 81 3.51 -0.49 4.71
C VAL A 81 4.96 -0.08 4.47
N LEU A 82 5.81 -1.00 4.05
CA LEU A 82 7.23 -0.72 3.81
C LEU A 82 7.42 0.31 2.70
N LEU A 83 6.65 0.24 1.61
CA LEU A 83 6.73 1.20 0.50
C LEU A 83 6.25 2.59 0.90
N VAL A 84 5.17 2.70 1.69
CA VAL A 84 4.67 3.98 2.21
C VAL A 84 5.67 4.60 3.19
N LEU A 85 6.25 3.80 4.09
CA LEU A 85 7.31 4.28 4.99
C LEU A 85 8.53 4.75 4.19
N LEU A 86 8.94 3.99 3.18
CA LEU A 86 10.05 4.37 2.31
C LEU A 86 9.76 5.70 1.58
N ALA A 87 8.56 5.88 1.02
CA ALA A 87 8.13 7.13 0.43
C ALA A 87 8.19 8.30 1.43
N ALA A 88 7.72 8.08 2.67
CA ALA A 88 7.78 9.08 3.73
C ALA A 88 9.23 9.46 4.10
N THR A 89 10.15 8.50 4.15
CA THR A 89 11.57 8.79 4.40
C THR A 89 12.18 9.63 3.29
N PHE A 90 11.90 9.32 2.01
CA PHE A 90 12.38 10.12 0.88
C PHE A 90 11.77 11.52 0.88
N ALA A 91 10.49 11.67 1.22
CA ALA A 91 9.86 12.97 1.37
C ALA A 91 10.55 13.81 2.46
N ALA A 92 10.85 13.21 3.62
CA ALA A 92 11.55 13.89 4.71
C ALA A 92 12.94 14.38 4.28
N PHE A 93 13.74 13.54 3.60
CA PHE A 93 15.06 13.94 3.08
C PHE A 93 14.96 15.05 2.03
N CYS A 94 13.97 14.98 1.14
CA CYS A 94 13.70 16.01 0.14
C CYS A 94 13.40 17.36 0.81
N LEU A 95 12.50 17.36 1.79
CA LEU A 95 12.10 18.57 2.52
C LEU A 95 13.25 19.17 3.31
N THR A 96 13.98 18.36 4.08
CA THR A 96 15.12 18.84 4.87
C THR A 96 16.17 19.50 3.99
N GLN A 97 16.57 18.87 2.88
CA GLN A 97 17.55 19.49 1.98
C GLN A 97 17.02 20.75 1.29
N ALA A 98 15.76 20.76 0.84
CA ALA A 98 15.17 21.94 0.23
C ALA A 98 15.12 23.13 1.22
N ILE A 99 14.83 22.86 2.50
CA ILE A 99 14.85 23.87 3.57
C ILE A 99 16.27 24.37 3.81
N THR A 100 17.27 23.49 3.91
CA THR A 100 18.68 23.88 4.11
C THR A 100 19.18 24.76 2.97
N LEU A 101 18.98 24.36 1.71
CA LEU A 101 19.39 25.15 0.54
C LEU A 101 18.71 26.52 0.48
N ARG A 102 17.43 26.59 0.87
CA ARG A 102 16.70 27.87 0.96
C ARG A 102 17.26 28.77 2.06
N ARG A 103 17.69 28.20 3.20
CA ARG A 103 18.29 28.95 4.31
C ARG A 103 19.64 29.53 3.90
N GLU A 104 20.50 28.71 3.29
CA GLU A 104 21.82 29.16 2.80
C GLU A 104 21.67 30.26 1.76
N ARG A 105 20.77 30.12 0.78
CA ARG A 105 20.52 31.17 -0.22
C ARG A 105 20.07 32.50 0.40
N LYS A 106 19.30 32.47 1.49
CA LYS A 106 18.87 33.69 2.20
C LYS A 106 20.00 34.35 3.00
N GLN A 107 21.06 33.62 3.32
CA GLN A 107 22.20 34.11 4.13
C GLN A 107 23.35 34.67 3.28
N LEU A 108 23.37 34.43 1.97
CA LEU A 108 24.33 35.04 1.05
C LEU A 108 24.01 36.54 0.88
N PRO A 109 24.86 37.47 1.36
CA PRO A 109 24.74 38.88 1.04
C PRO A 109 25.00 39.07 -0.46
N LEU A 110 24.11 39.82 -1.12
CA LEU A 110 24.21 40.23 -2.53
C LEU A 110 25.47 41.05 -2.79
#